data_AF-A0AAU7MXL0-F1
#
_entry.id   AF-A0AAU7MXL0-F1
#
_cell.length_a   1.000
_cell.length_b   1.000
_cell.length_c   1.000
_cell.angle_alpha   90.00
_cell.angle_beta   90.00
_cell.angle_gamma   90.00
#
_symmetry.space_group_name_H-M   'P 1'
#
loop_
_entity.id
_entity.type
_entity.pdbx_description
1 polymer ?
#
loop_
_entity_poly.entity_id
_entity_poly.type
_entity_poly.pdbx_seq_one_letter_code
_entity_poly.pdbx_strand_id
1 'polypeptide(L)'
;MKFNWVFSGDDSPAMQRTCIDMEYSLRPKITRFLLSRLDVDTDFTSFHFDVNVDKKWVYISEKTPIEYIRQLLPEFDMVINGDPFSSVA
;
A
#
# COMPACT_ATOMS: atom_id res chain seq x y z
N MET A 1 2.12 8.30 -6.96
CA MET A 1 1.51 7.37 -5.99
C MET A 1 1.23 8.15 -4.73
N LYS A 2 0.02 8.04 -4.21
CA LYS A 2 -0.43 8.75 -3.00
C LYS A 2 -0.89 7.76 -1.95
N PHE A 3 -0.46 7.96 -0.71
CA PHE A 3 -0.89 7.18 0.43
C PHE A 3 -1.91 7.97 1.24
N ASN A 4 -3.12 7.45 1.36
CA ASN A 4 -4.13 7.99 2.25
C ASN A 4 -4.04 7.21 3.56
N TRP A 5 -3.71 7.90 4.65
CA TRP A 5 -3.57 7.29 5.97
C TRP A 5 -4.93 7.22 6.64
N VAL A 6 -5.39 6.01 6.95
CA VAL A 6 -6.67 5.74 7.61
C VAL A 6 -6.38 5.26 9.02
N PHE A 7 -6.79 6.04 10.02
CA PHE A 7 -6.65 5.71 11.44
C PHE A 7 -7.83 6.28 12.22
N SER A 8 -8.18 5.63 13.33
CA SER A 8 -9.37 5.99 14.13
C SER A 8 -9.06 6.96 15.29
N GLY A 9 -7.81 7.37 15.45
CA GLY A 9 -7.32 8.18 16.58
C GLY A 9 -6.90 9.61 16.22
N ASP A 10 -6.42 10.34 17.23
CA ASP A 10 -5.95 11.72 17.15
C ASP A 10 -4.57 11.81 16.45
N ASP A 11 -4.30 12.90 15.72
CA ASP A 11 -3.06 13.14 14.95
C ASP A 11 -1.87 13.44 15.90
N SER A 12 -1.50 12.40 16.65
CA SER A 12 -0.39 12.45 17.61
C SER A 12 0.94 12.47 16.86
N PRO A 13 1.98 13.15 17.37
CA PRO A 13 3.34 13.11 16.80
C PRO A 13 3.88 11.69 16.63
N ALA A 14 3.44 10.75 17.47
CA ALA A 14 3.79 9.32 17.35
C ALA A 14 3.15 8.66 16.11
N MET A 15 1.94 9.06 15.74
CA MET A 15 1.25 8.60 14.53
C MET A 15 1.93 9.14 13.28
N GLN A 16 2.29 10.42 13.25
CA GLN A 16 3.03 11.00 12.12
C GLN A 16 4.35 10.27 11.87
N ARG A 17 5.09 9.94 12.93
CA ARG A 17 6.32 9.16 12.83
C ARG A 17 6.06 7.75 12.28
N THR A 18 4.99 7.10 12.75
CA THR A 18 4.59 5.77 12.27
C THR A 18 4.20 5.81 10.79
N CYS A 19 3.47 6.83 10.34
CA CYS A 19 3.14 7.04 8.93
C CYS A 19 4.41 7.19 8.09
N ILE A 20 5.37 8.02 8.53
CA ILE A 20 6.64 8.20 7.81
C ILE A 20 7.40 6.87 7.70
N ASP A 21 7.55 6.13 8.81
CA ASP A 21 8.26 4.85 8.84
C ASP A 21 7.58 3.79 7.95
N MET A 22 6.24 3.74 7.97
CA MET A 22 5.46 2.88 7.09
C MET A 22 5.61 3.31 5.63
N GLU A 23 5.57 4.60 5.31
CA GLU A 23 5.74 5.07 3.93
C GLU A 23 7.11 4.67 3.40
N TYR A 24 8.17 4.87 4.18
CA TYR A 24 9.53 4.47 3.84
C TYR A 24 9.65 2.98 3.56
N SER A 25 8.88 2.15 4.25
CA SER A 25 8.88 0.69 4.06
C SER A 25 7.98 0.25 2.90
N LEU A 26 6.83 0.90 2.73
CA LEU A 26 5.80 0.53 1.74
C LEU A 26 6.16 1.02 0.35
N ARG A 27 6.65 2.25 0.23
CA ARG A 27 6.97 2.88 -1.05
C ARG A 27 7.92 2.04 -1.92
N PRO A 28 9.08 1.53 -1.44
CA PRO A 28 9.94 0.66 -2.23
C PRO A 28 9.30 -0.71 -2.54
N LYS A 29 8.54 -1.30 -1.60
CA LYS A 29 7.85 -2.58 -1.82
C LYS A 29 6.80 -2.48 -2.91
N ILE A 30 5.93 -1.47 -2.82
CA ILE A 30 4.86 -1.21 -3.78
C ILE A 30 5.47 -0.83 -5.13
N THR A 31 6.48 0.04 -5.16
CA THR A 31 7.17 0.40 -6.41
C THR A 31 7.75 -0.84 -7.09
N ARG A 32 8.40 -1.74 -6.34
CA ARG A 32 8.94 -2.99 -6.88
C ARG A 32 7.85 -3.92 -7.41
N PHE A 33 6.73 -4.03 -6.70
CA PHE A 33 5.57 -4.81 -7.14
C PHE A 33 4.96 -4.23 -8.43
N LEU A 34 4.77 -2.91 -8.49
CA LEU A 34 4.24 -2.22 -9.67
C LEU A 34 5.17 -2.42 -10.87
N LEU A 35 6.49 -2.19 -10.72
CA LEU A 35 7.47 -2.40 -11.78
C LEU A 35 7.56 -3.85 -12.26
N SER A 36 7.25 -4.83 -11.41
CA SER A 36 7.23 -6.24 -11.82
C SER A 36 5.99 -6.64 -12.62
N ARG A 37 4.92 -5.85 -12.56
CA ARG A 37 3.60 -6.16 -13.13
C ARG A 37 3.18 -5.22 -14.25
N LEU A 38 3.71 -4.01 -14.23
CA LEU A 38 3.37 -2.92 -15.13
C LEU A 38 4.59 -2.57 -15.98
N ASP A 39 4.32 -1.97 -17.13
CA ASP A 39 5.36 -1.56 -18.06
C ASP A 39 6.14 -0.36 -17.53
N VAL A 40 7.37 -0.16 -18.03
CA VAL A 40 8.30 0.87 -17.53
C VAL A 40 7.75 2.30 -17.74
N ASP A 41 6.88 2.50 -18.72
CA ASP A 41 6.20 3.78 -19.01
C ASP A 41 4.94 4.03 -18.16
N THR A 42 4.64 3.18 -17.18
CA THR A 42 3.40 3.32 -16.40
C THR A 42 3.48 4.50 -15.42
N ASP A 43 2.54 5.42 -15.55
CA ASP A 43 2.46 6.61 -14.72
C ASP A 43 2.02 6.29 -13.28
N PHE A 44 2.98 6.13 -12.37
CA PHE A 44 2.68 5.81 -10.96
C PHE A 44 1.97 6.94 -10.21
N THR A 45 1.87 8.14 -10.79
CA THR A 45 1.18 9.32 -10.24
C THR A 45 -0.30 9.05 -9.99
N SER A 46 -0.95 8.25 -10.84
CA SER A 46 -2.37 7.89 -10.79
C SER A 46 -2.74 6.81 -9.75
N PHE A 47 -1.75 6.26 -9.04
CA PHE A 47 -1.99 5.21 -8.06
C PHE A 47 -2.24 5.80 -6.68
N HIS A 48 -3.32 5.35 -6.06
CA HIS A 48 -3.75 5.75 -4.73
C HIS A 48 -3.87 4.51 -3.86
N PHE A 49 -3.31 4.57 -2.65
CA PHE A 49 -3.31 3.47 -1.69
C PHE A 49 -3.88 3.96 -0.37
N ASP A 50 -4.80 3.20 0.21
CA ASP A 50 -5.38 3.47 1.51
C ASP A 50 -4.66 2.60 2.56
N VAL A 51 -3.88 3.23 3.44
CA VAL A 51 -3.08 2.56 4.46
C VAL A 51 -3.82 2.65 5.79
N ASN A 52 -4.36 1.52 6.23
CA ASN A 52 -4.92 1.38 7.56
C ASN A 52 -3.79 1.17 8.57
N VAL A 53 -3.49 2.21 9.35
CA VAL A 53 -2.39 2.19 10.33
C VAL A 53 -2.72 1.27 11.50
N ASP A 54 -3.98 1.28 11.96
CA ASP A 54 -4.46 0.46 13.08
C ASP A 54 -4.31 -1.03 12.80
N LYS A 55 -4.66 -1.47 11.58
CA LYS A 55 -4.56 -2.86 11.12
C LYS A 55 -3.24 -3.19 10.43
N LYS A 56 -2.38 -2.19 10.22
CA LYS A 56 -1.16 -2.26 9.40
C LYS A 56 -1.41 -2.89 8.02
N TRP A 57 -2.54 -2.53 7.41
CA TRP A 57 -2.98 -3.10 6.14
C TRP A 57 -3.02 -2.02 5.06
N VAL A 58 -2.62 -2.36 3.84
CA VAL A 58 -2.64 -1.47 2.68
C VAL A 58 -3.68 -1.97 1.69
N TYR A 59 -4.53 -1.07 1.23
CA TYR A 59 -5.53 -1.35 0.21
C TYR A 59 -5.25 -0.50 -1.01
N ILE A 60 -5.59 -1.00 -2.20
CA ILE A 60 -5.59 -0.17 -3.40
C ILE A 60 -6.86 0.67 -3.36
N SER A 61 -6.70 2.00 -3.39
CA SER A 61 -7.82 2.92 -3.35
C SER A 61 -8.60 2.88 -4.66
N GLU A 62 -9.92 3.05 -4.60
CA GLU A 62 -10.81 3.14 -5.76
C GLU A 62 -10.50 4.33 -6.67
N LYS A 63 -9.70 5.30 -6.19
CA LYS A 63 -9.16 6.39 -7.01
C LYS A 63 -8.14 5.94 -8.06
N THR A 64 -7.55 4.75 -7.87
CA THR A 64 -6.66 4.15 -8.88
C THR A 64 -7.51 3.67 -10.07
N PRO A 65 -7.06 3.82 -11.32
CA PRO A 65 -7.80 3.32 -12.47
C PRO A 65 -8.14 1.82 -12.34
N ILE A 66 -9.40 1.47 -12.59
CA ILE A 66 -9.94 0.13 -12.32
C ILE A 66 -9.23 -1.01 -13.06
N GLU A 67 -8.66 -0.71 -14.23
CA GLU A 67 -7.89 -1.66 -15.04
C GLU A 67 -6.66 -2.15 -14.26
N TYR A 68 -5.91 -1.23 -13.65
CA TYR A 68 -4.77 -1.56 -12.81
C TYR A 68 -5.21 -2.24 -11.51
N ILE A 69 -6.32 -1.79 -10.91
CA ILE A 69 -6.85 -2.44 -9.70
C ILE A 69 -7.09 -3.92 -9.97
N ARG A 70 -7.83 -4.27 -11.02
CA ARG A 70 -8.15 -5.66 -11.35
C ARG A 70 -6.92 -6.52 -11.61
N GLN A 71 -5.89 -5.94 -12.20
CA GLN A 71 -4.64 -6.64 -12.49
C GLN A 71 -3.79 -6.87 -11.23
N LEU A 72 -3.76 -5.89 -10.31
CA LEU A 72 -2.86 -5.90 -9.15
C LEU A 72 -3.48 -6.56 -7.92
N LEU A 73 -4.78 -6.36 -7.69
CA LEU A 73 -5.50 -6.76 -6.47
C LEU A 73 -5.31 -8.24 -6.07
N PRO A 74 -5.35 -9.26 -6.96
CA PRO A 74 -5.23 -10.66 -6.54
C PRO A 74 -3.88 -11.00 -5.90
N GLU A 75 -2.80 -10.31 -6.27
CA GLU A 75 -1.46 -10.59 -5.75
C GLU A 75 -0.95 -9.48 -4.81
N PHE A 76 -1.58 -8.30 -4.85
CA PHE A 76 -1.21 -7.18 -4.02
C PHE A 76 -1.33 -7.52 -2.53
N ASP A 77 -2.44 -8.10 -2.10
CA ASP A 77 -2.62 -8.47 -0.69
C ASP A 77 -1.55 -9.48 -0.23
N MET A 78 -1.30 -10.52 -1.03
CA MET A 78 -0.30 -11.54 -0.72
C MET A 78 1.12 -10.98 -0.62
N VAL A 79 1.48 -10.03 -1.48
CA VAL A 79 2.85 -9.48 -1.54
C VAL A 79 3.07 -8.33 -0.58
N ILE A 80 2.09 -7.42 -0.46
CA ILE A 80 2.21 -6.17 0.31
C ILE A 80 1.79 -6.35 1.75
N ASN A 81 0.63 -6.98 1.98
CA ASN A 81 0.10 -7.23 3.33
C ASN A 81 0.69 -8.51 3.93
N GLY A 82 1.17 -9.41 3.07
CA GLY A 82 1.72 -10.69 3.47
C GLY A 82 0.63 -11.75 3.65
N ASP A 83 1.07 -12.99 3.82
CA ASP A 83 0.18 -14.12 4.05
C ASP A 83 -0.49 -14.00 5.44
N PRO A 84 -1.81 -14.21 5.57
CA PRO A 84 -2.46 -14.29 6.89
C PRO A 84 -1.91 -15.43 7.77
N PHE A 85 -1.04 -16.31 7.24
CA PHE A 85 -0.51 -17.48 7.92
C PHE A 85 1.02 -17.53 8.10
N SER A 86 1.73 -16.41 8.25
CA SER A 86 3.10 -16.47 8.80
C SER A 86 3.10 -16.42 10.33
N SER A 87 2.37 -17.35 10.97
CA SER A 87 2.74 -17.84 12.30
C SER A 87 3.76 -18.95 12.09
N VAL A 88 5.04 -18.58 12.03
CA VAL A 88 6.11 -19.57 12.19
C VAL A 88 6.28 -19.80 13.68
N ALA A 89 5.97 -21.04 14.08
CA ALA A 89 6.07 -21.59 15.43
C ALA A 89 7.49 -21.61 16.00
#